data_AF-G5GGQ0-F1
#
_entry.id   AF-G5GGQ0-F1
#
_cell.length_a   1.000
_cell.length_b   1.000
_cell.length_c   1.000
_cell.angle_alpha   90.00
_cell.angle_beta   90.00
_cell.angle_gamma   90.00
#
_symmetry.space_group_name_H-M   'P 1'
#
loop_
_entity.id
_entity.type
_entity.pdbx_description
1 polymer ?
#
loop_
_entity_poly.entity_id
_entity_poly.type
_entity_poly.pdbx_seq_one_letter_code
_entity_poly.pdbx_strand_id
1 'polypeptide(L)'
;MNWIIDILAKGSSDIVIPKYDPTRFIVIRVACPVDAEISKDGKVLSSNEEVFNDSTSFGCMDLCGKNGEIKMFCIDDNADYNIKLKVTDTGRMDYSIRYFNEDATLDKEFNFTNIPVLSKSSNRSHGKRLADDK
;
A
#
# COMPACT_ATOMS: atom_id res chain seq x y z
N MET A 1 -4.29 14.88 15.21
CA MET A 1 -5.74 14.57 15.25
C MET A 1 -6.53 15.39 14.22
N ASN A 2 -6.76 14.88 12.98
CA ASN A 2 -7.84 15.35 12.07
C ASN A 2 -8.21 14.49 10.81
N TRP A 3 -8.04 13.19 10.63
CA TRP A 3 -7.17 12.21 11.28
C TRP A 3 -5.84 12.08 10.51
N ILE A 4 -5.88 12.15 9.16
CA ILE A 4 -4.79 12.47 8.22
C ILE A 4 -5.36 13.46 7.19
N ILE A 5 -5.08 14.74 7.35
CA ILE A 5 -6.13 15.61 7.89
C ILE A 5 -7.21 16.11 6.91
N ASP A 6 -6.97 16.29 5.62
CA ASP A 6 -8.05 16.74 4.70
C ASP A 6 -7.92 16.11 3.31
N ILE A 7 -7.08 15.09 3.19
CA ILE A 7 -6.82 14.41 1.92
C ILE A 7 -7.79 13.23 1.72
N LEU A 8 -8.45 12.82 2.82
CA LEU A 8 -9.75 12.16 2.84
C LEU A 8 -10.90 13.08 2.40
N ALA A 9 -10.75 14.40 2.51
CA ALA A 9 -11.89 15.31 2.53
C ALA A 9 -12.59 15.47 1.17
N LYS A 10 -12.09 14.90 0.08
CA LYS A 10 -12.80 14.91 -1.21
C LYS A 10 -12.95 13.55 -1.90
N GLY A 11 -12.89 12.46 -1.12
CA GLY A 11 -13.84 11.36 -1.35
C GLY A 11 -13.31 9.94 -1.18
N SER A 12 -13.46 9.25 -0.04
CA SER A 12 -13.95 9.59 1.31
C SER A 12 -13.61 8.39 2.23
N SER A 13 -13.39 8.62 3.52
CA SER A 13 -13.50 7.60 4.58
C SER A 13 -14.32 8.15 5.76
N ASP A 14 -15.32 7.41 6.24
CA ASP A 14 -16.09 7.73 7.44
C ASP A 14 -15.44 7.11 8.69
N ILE A 15 -14.34 7.68 9.19
CA ILE A 15 -13.76 7.25 10.48
C ILE A 15 -13.45 8.46 11.36
N VAL A 16 -14.10 8.50 12.52
CA VAL A 16 -14.15 9.64 13.47
C VAL A 16 -13.20 9.42 14.68
N ILE A 17 -12.32 8.40 14.67
CA ILE A 17 -11.38 8.16 15.79
C ILE A 17 -10.02 7.71 15.24
N PRO A 18 -8.90 8.40 15.54
CA PRO A 18 -7.59 7.94 15.11
C PRO A 18 -7.22 6.65 15.86
N LYS A 19 -6.93 5.56 15.12
CA LYS A 19 -6.33 4.34 15.67
C LYS A 19 -4.87 4.55 16.08
N TYR A 20 -4.24 5.63 15.62
CA TYR A 20 -2.80 5.84 15.66
C TYR A 20 -2.46 7.33 15.62
N ASP A 21 -1.65 7.84 16.55
CA ASP A 21 -1.26 9.27 16.68
C ASP A 21 0.25 9.41 16.92
N PRO A 22 1.08 9.14 15.88
CA PRO A 22 2.52 9.28 15.96
C PRO A 22 2.95 10.74 15.92
N THR A 23 4.11 11.06 16.50
CA THR A 23 4.70 12.39 16.46
C THR A 23 5.10 12.79 15.03
N ARG A 24 5.85 11.95 14.31
CA ARG A 24 6.12 12.10 12.88
C ARG A 24 5.64 10.86 12.15
N PHE A 25 5.20 11.01 10.91
CA PHE A 25 4.58 9.90 10.19
C PHE A 25 4.81 9.93 8.69
N ILE A 26 4.69 8.74 8.12
CA ILE A 26 4.75 8.50 6.69
C ILE A 26 3.37 8.09 6.21
N VAL A 27 2.88 8.77 5.18
CA VAL A 27 1.67 8.37 4.45
C VAL A 27 2.07 7.73 3.14
N ILE A 28 1.64 6.49 2.92
CA ILE A 28 1.84 5.78 1.65
C ILE A 28 0.48 5.62 0.99
N ARG A 29 0.35 6.15 -0.22
CA ARG A 29 -0.83 5.98 -1.06
C ARG A 29 -0.51 5.01 -2.18
N VAL A 30 -1.34 3.99 -2.36
CA VAL A 30 -1.24 3.07 -3.49
C VAL A 30 -2.61 2.97 -4.15
N ALA A 31 -2.73 3.46 -5.37
CA ALA A 31 -3.93 3.30 -6.18
C ALA A 31 -3.69 2.25 -7.26
N CYS A 32 -4.71 1.46 -7.58
CA CYS A 32 -4.77 0.42 -8.64
C CYS A 32 -4.65 -1.04 -8.11
N PRO A 33 -4.74 -2.10 -8.96
CA PRO A 33 -5.09 -3.46 -8.53
C PRO A 33 -3.87 -4.18 -7.97
N VAL A 34 -3.49 -3.76 -6.79
CA VAL A 34 -2.49 -4.41 -5.98
C VAL A 34 -3.04 -4.59 -4.57
N ASP A 35 -2.62 -5.68 -3.97
CA ASP A 35 -2.59 -5.78 -2.51
C ASP A 35 -1.29 -5.16 -2.04
N ALA A 36 -1.36 -4.42 -0.94
CA ALA A 36 -0.21 -3.79 -0.33
C ALA A 36 -0.05 -4.33 1.10
N GLU A 37 1.19 -4.68 1.43
CA GLU A 37 1.58 -5.13 2.76
C GLU A 37 2.75 -4.30 3.26
N ILE A 38 2.66 -3.84 4.51
CA ILE A 38 3.77 -3.22 5.23
C ILE A 38 4.07 -4.07 6.45
N SER A 39 5.33 -4.47 6.62
CA SER A 39 5.73 -5.35 7.72
C SER A 39 6.89 -4.78 8.51
N LYS A 40 6.82 -4.96 9.84
CA LYS A 40 7.84 -4.60 10.84
C LYS A 40 7.75 -5.56 12.02
N ASP A 41 8.89 -6.13 12.44
CA ASP A 41 9.01 -6.99 13.62
C ASP A 41 7.94 -8.11 13.71
N GLY A 42 7.63 -8.75 12.57
CA GLY A 42 6.64 -9.82 12.48
C GLY A 42 5.17 -9.34 12.49
N LYS A 43 4.91 -8.05 12.65
CA LYS A 43 3.58 -7.43 12.49
C LYS A 43 3.40 -6.97 11.05
N VAL A 44 2.17 -7.08 10.53
CA VAL A 44 1.85 -6.79 9.13
C VAL A 44 0.57 -5.96 9.04
N LEU A 45 0.62 -4.82 8.35
CA LEU A 45 -0.54 -4.15 7.78
C LEU A 45 -0.78 -4.75 6.39
N SER A 46 -2.00 -5.16 6.07
CA SER A 46 -2.32 -5.84 4.81
C SER A 46 -3.68 -5.43 4.27
N SER A 47 -3.72 -5.11 2.96
CA SER A 47 -4.96 -4.91 2.22
C SER A 47 -5.52 -6.17 1.58
N ASN A 48 -4.83 -7.31 1.67
CA ASN A 48 -5.29 -8.58 1.11
C ASN A 48 -6.44 -9.12 1.98
N GLU A 49 -7.61 -9.38 1.38
CA GLU A 49 -8.82 -9.81 2.08
C GLU A 49 -8.63 -11.04 2.98
N GLU A 50 -7.82 -12.02 2.56
CA GLU A 50 -7.62 -13.27 3.31
C GLU A 50 -6.86 -13.07 4.62
N VAL A 51 -6.02 -12.03 4.68
CA VAL A 51 -5.13 -11.72 5.81
C VAL A 51 -5.22 -10.24 6.19
N PHE A 52 -6.39 -9.65 5.98
CA PHE A 52 -6.62 -8.21 6.10
C PHE A 52 -6.27 -7.75 7.50
N ASN A 53 -5.45 -6.71 7.59
CA ASN A 53 -5.13 -6.08 8.86
C ASN A 53 -4.89 -4.58 8.67
N ASP A 54 -5.81 -3.77 9.20
CA ASP A 54 -5.80 -2.32 9.04
C ASP A 54 -5.13 -1.58 10.20
N SER A 55 -4.64 -2.31 11.21
CA SER A 55 -4.03 -1.70 12.39
C SER A 55 -2.93 -2.55 13.01
N THR A 56 -1.84 -1.89 13.36
CA THR A 56 -0.73 -2.47 14.10
C THR A 56 -0.20 -1.44 15.10
N SER A 57 0.78 -1.83 15.93
CA SER A 57 1.43 -0.88 16.84
C SER A 57 2.26 0.19 16.13
N PHE A 58 2.59 0.01 14.85
CA PHE A 58 3.45 0.92 14.09
C PHE A 58 2.66 1.73 13.05
N GLY A 59 1.34 1.53 12.97
CA GLY A 59 0.55 2.21 11.95
C GLY A 59 -0.85 1.67 11.76
N CYS A 60 -1.57 2.33 10.86
CA CYS A 60 -2.87 1.93 10.37
C CYS A 60 -2.96 2.05 8.84
N MET A 61 -4.00 1.46 8.29
CA MET A 61 -4.34 1.54 6.88
C MET A 61 -5.83 1.84 6.74
N ASP A 62 -6.19 2.51 5.66
CA ASP A 62 -7.56 2.67 5.22
C ASP A 62 -7.70 2.34 3.72
N LEU A 63 -8.90 1.91 3.33
CA LEU A 63 -9.29 1.67 1.95
C LEU A 63 -10.18 2.83 1.49
N CYS A 64 -9.66 3.66 0.59
CA CYS A 64 -10.33 4.83 0.04
C CYS A 64 -10.78 4.59 -1.41
N GLY A 65 -11.63 5.48 -1.91
CA GLY A 65 -12.24 5.37 -3.23
C GLY A 65 -13.59 4.66 -3.19
N LYS A 66 -14.25 4.51 -4.35
CA LYS A 66 -15.62 3.98 -4.39
C LYS A 66 -15.69 2.50 -4.01
N ASN A 67 -14.62 1.76 -4.29
CA ASN A 67 -14.53 0.32 -4.13
C ASN A 67 -13.28 -0.08 -3.31
N GLY A 68 -12.70 0.83 -2.52
CA GLY A 68 -11.46 0.56 -1.77
C GLY A 68 -10.23 0.38 -2.67
N GLU A 69 -10.27 0.94 -3.89
CA GLU A 69 -9.21 0.81 -4.89
C GLU A 69 -7.93 1.60 -4.53
N ILE A 70 -7.99 2.47 -3.52
CA ILE A 70 -6.87 3.24 -2.99
C ILE A 70 -6.55 2.72 -1.60
N LYS A 71 -5.34 2.20 -1.40
CA LYS A 71 -4.81 1.83 -0.08
C LYS A 71 -4.03 3.01 0.48
N MET A 72 -4.42 3.49 1.66
CA MET A 72 -3.79 4.59 2.36
C MET A 72 -3.20 4.08 3.66
N PHE A 73 -1.87 4.03 3.77
CA PHE A 73 -1.17 3.65 5.00
C PHE A 73 -0.68 4.89 5.74
N CYS A 74 -0.69 4.82 7.05
CA CYS A 74 -0.04 5.76 7.95
C CYS A 74 0.80 4.99 8.95
N ILE A 75 2.11 5.24 8.95
CA ILE A 75 3.07 4.55 9.81
C ILE A 75 3.97 5.55 10.52
N ASP A 76 4.51 5.22 11.70
CA ASP A 76 5.57 6.03 12.29
C ASP A 76 6.79 6.09 11.36
N ASP A 77 7.59 7.15 11.50
CA ASP A 77 8.86 7.27 10.78
C ASP A 77 10.07 6.74 11.59
N ASN A 78 9.82 5.96 12.64
CA ASN A 78 10.83 5.53 13.61
C ASN A 78 11.56 4.24 13.19
N ALA A 79 11.39 3.74 11.96
CA ALA A 79 12.00 2.50 11.53
C ALA A 79 12.13 2.35 10.00
N ASP A 80 12.95 1.37 9.61
CA ASP A 80 13.00 0.84 8.25
C ASP A 80 11.84 -0.14 8.04
N TYR A 81 11.02 0.11 7.02
CA TYR A 81 9.86 -0.70 6.69
C TYR A 81 10.06 -1.51 5.42
N ASN A 82 9.61 -2.76 5.45
CA ASN A 82 9.49 -3.57 4.25
C ASN A 82 8.10 -3.38 3.64
N ILE A 83 8.04 -2.69 2.51
CA ILE A 83 6.82 -2.49 1.73
C ILE A 83 6.80 -3.53 0.61
N LYS A 84 5.74 -4.35 0.57
CA LYS A 84 5.50 -5.31 -0.49
C LYS A 84 4.24 -4.92 -1.24
N LEU A 85 4.36 -4.75 -2.55
CA LEU A 85 3.23 -4.53 -3.45
C LEU A 85 3.01 -5.79 -4.27
N LYS A 86 1.90 -6.49 -4.02
CA LYS A 86 1.52 -7.71 -4.74
C LYS A 86 0.50 -7.35 -5.80
N VAL A 87 0.90 -7.55 -7.05
CA VAL A 87 0.03 -7.35 -8.22
C VAL A 87 -1.15 -8.32 -8.17
N THR A 88 -2.38 -7.80 -8.20
CA THR A 88 -3.59 -8.62 -8.31
C THR A 88 -4.17 -8.61 -9.72
N ASP A 89 -3.93 -7.55 -10.50
CA ASP A 89 -4.34 -7.48 -11.90
C ASP A 89 -3.32 -6.71 -12.78
N THR A 90 -3.46 -6.84 -14.09
CA THR A 90 -2.69 -6.05 -15.06
C THR A 90 -3.27 -4.65 -15.19
N GLY A 91 -2.42 -3.64 -15.19
CA GLY A 91 -2.85 -2.25 -15.34
C GLY A 91 -1.72 -1.26 -15.18
N ARG A 92 -2.10 -0.06 -14.73
CA ARG A 92 -1.18 1.00 -14.31
C ARG A 92 -1.39 1.24 -12.82
N MET A 93 -0.36 1.64 -12.11
CA MET A 93 -0.39 1.98 -10.69
C MET A 93 0.21 3.35 -10.46
N ASP A 94 -0.43 4.12 -9.59
CA ASP A 94 0.11 5.34 -9.02
C ASP A 94 0.38 5.09 -7.54
N TYR A 95 1.59 5.41 -7.08
CA TYR A 95 1.89 5.38 -5.65
C TYR A 95 2.68 6.61 -5.20
N SER A 96 2.49 7.00 -3.96
CA SER A 96 3.24 8.08 -3.34
C SER A 96 3.65 7.76 -1.92
N ILE A 97 4.75 8.36 -1.49
CA ILE A 97 5.28 8.29 -0.13
C ILE A 97 5.48 9.72 0.36
N ARG A 98 4.82 10.08 1.45
CA ARG A 98 4.81 11.43 2.02
C ARG A 98 5.26 11.39 3.46
N TYR A 99 6.21 12.23 3.82
CA TYR A 99 6.75 12.36 5.17
C TYR A 99 6.19 13.63 5.80
N PHE A 100 5.69 13.51 7.03
CA PHE A 100 5.12 14.61 7.78
C PHE A 100 5.89 14.83 9.07
N ASN A 101 6.14 16.12 9.37
CA ASN A 101 6.75 16.57 10.61
C ASN A 101 5.76 16.55 11.78
N GLU A 102 6.25 16.93 12.97
CA GLU A 102 5.52 16.89 14.25
C GLU A 102 4.24 17.73 14.27
N ASP A 103 4.23 18.82 13.50
CA ASP A 103 3.10 19.73 13.34
C ASP A 103 2.16 19.32 12.20
N ALA A 104 2.33 18.10 11.67
CA ALA A 104 1.62 17.57 10.50
C ALA A 104 1.85 18.37 9.21
N THR A 105 2.96 19.11 9.11
CA THR A 105 3.39 19.72 7.83
C THR A 105 4.10 18.70 6.95
N LEU A 106 3.85 18.78 5.63
CA LEU A 106 4.52 17.93 4.66
C LEU A 106 6.00 18.32 4.56
N ASP A 107 6.89 17.40 4.93
CA ASP A 107 8.34 17.56 4.82
C ASP A 107 8.84 17.16 3.43
N LYS A 108 8.40 15.97 2.98
CA LYS A 108 8.92 15.35 1.76
C LYS A 108 7.87 14.52 1.05
N GLU A 109 7.91 14.50 -0.27
CA GLU A 109 7.02 13.69 -1.09
C GLU A 109 7.78 13.03 -2.24
N PHE A 110 7.49 11.75 -2.46
CA PHE A 110 7.89 11.00 -3.65
C PHE A 110 6.63 10.54 -4.36
N ASN A 111 6.54 10.85 -5.65
CA ASN A 111 5.41 10.51 -6.49
C ASN A 111 5.86 9.64 -7.65
N PHE A 112 5.12 8.56 -7.87
CA PHE A 112 5.37 7.60 -8.94
C PHE A 112 4.06 7.35 -9.66
N THR A 113 3.99 7.75 -10.92
CA THR A 113 2.76 7.69 -11.69
C THR A 113 2.91 6.80 -12.90
N ASN A 114 1.79 6.24 -13.36
CA ASN A 114 1.70 5.42 -14.56
C ASN A 114 2.65 4.21 -14.58
N ILE A 115 2.93 3.64 -13.41
CA ILE A 115 3.82 2.49 -13.27
C ILE A 115 3.13 1.27 -13.89
N PRO A 116 3.70 0.66 -14.94
CA PRO A 116 3.11 -0.53 -15.55
C PRO A 116 3.18 -1.70 -14.56
N VAL A 117 2.04 -2.35 -14.38
CA VAL A 117 1.92 -3.52 -13.53
C VAL A 117 1.37 -4.66 -14.38
N LEU A 118 2.11 -5.78 -14.43
CA LEU A 118 1.75 -6.93 -15.25
C LEU A 118 1.49 -8.10 -14.31
N SER A 119 0.25 -8.63 -14.31
CA SER A 119 -0.01 -9.91 -13.68
C SER A 119 0.67 -10.98 -14.53
N LYS A 120 1.61 -11.74 -13.94
CA LYS A 120 2.28 -12.83 -14.65
C LYS A 120 1.31 -13.99 -14.83
N SER A 121 0.53 -13.94 -15.90
CA SER A 121 -0.28 -15.07 -16.37
C SER A 121 0.37 -15.68 -17.60
N SER A 122 1.32 -16.60 -17.40
CA SER A 122 1.55 -17.81 -18.23
C SER A 122 2.95 -18.38 -17.97
N ASN A 123 3.00 -19.49 -17.22
CA ASN A 123 4.01 -20.51 -17.46
C ASN A 123 3.82 -21.02 -18.90
N ARG A 124 4.58 -20.53 -19.87
CA ARG A 124 4.81 -21.28 -21.12
C ARG A 124 5.98 -22.23 -20.90
N SER A 125 5.70 -23.39 -20.32
CA SER A 125 6.58 -24.54 -20.52
C SER A 125 6.45 -24.98 -21.98
N HIS A 126 7.37 -24.53 -22.85
CA HIS A 126 7.60 -25.25 -24.10
C HIS A 126 8.44 -26.47 -23.74
N GLY A 127 7.76 -27.57 -23.41
CA GLY A 127 8.39 -28.87 -23.36
C GLY A 127 8.89 -29.24 -24.75
N LYS A 128 10.18 -29.02 -25.04
CA LYS A 128 10.84 -29.72 -26.14
C LYS A 128 11.03 -31.17 -25.70
N ARG A 129 10.10 -32.03 -26.11
CA ARG A 129 10.32 -33.47 -26.13
C ARG A 129 11.40 -33.73 -27.18
N LEU A 130 12.62 -34.01 -26.74
CA LEU A 130 13.62 -34.62 -27.60
C LEU A 130 13.10 -36.03 -27.89
N ALA A 131 12.88 -36.30 -29.18
CA ALA A 131 12.63 -37.65 -29.63
C ALA A 131 13.92 -38.46 -29.42
N ASP A 132 13.78 -39.60 -28.75
CA ASP A 132 14.79 -40.65 -28.78
C ASP A 132 14.90 -41.13 -30.23
N ASP A 133 15.99 -40.80 -30.90
CA ASP A 133 16.39 -41.44 -32.15
C ASP A 133 17.56 -42.39 -31.85
N LYS A 134 17.19 -43.67 -31.76
CA LYS A 134 17.92 -44.92 -32.04
C LYS A 134 19.30 -45.18 -31.44
#